data_AF-A0A3P3XM82-F1
#
_entry.id   AF-A0A3P3XM82-F1
#
_cell.length_a   1.000
_cell.length_b   1.000
_cell.length_c   1.000
_cell.angle_alpha   90.00
_cell.angle_beta   90.00
_cell.angle_gamma   90.00
#
_symmetry.space_group_name_H-M   'P 1'
#
loop_
_entity.id
_entity.type
_entity.pdbx_description
1 polymer ?
#
loop_
_entity_poly.entity_id
_entity_poly.type
_entity_poly.pdbx_seq_one_letter_code
_entity_poly.pdbx_strand_id
1 'polypeptide(L)'
;MILYHMNIGFPFLSEKSKICIDSKEVVSRNKKFEDEAEKWQELLAPTEGYEERVFYHRVRPDSAGKACIELRNDENPHCGYGLRIRYSTEVLDHFVECLAFCAFSMAQEVCTSDWLLLIFL
;
A
#
# COMPACT_ATOMS: atom_id res chain seq x y z
N MET A 1 18.03 -9.64 -4.46
CA MET A 1 16.68 -9.18 -4.03
C MET A 1 16.46 -7.81 -4.62
N ILE A 2 15.35 -7.60 -5.32
CA ILE A 2 14.95 -6.27 -5.84
C ILE A 2 13.70 -5.83 -5.08
N LEU A 3 13.70 -4.58 -4.64
CA LEU A 3 12.61 -3.93 -3.93
C LEU A 3 12.42 -2.52 -4.52
N TYR A 4 11.20 -2.19 -4.89
CA TYR A 4 10.80 -0.84 -5.22
C TYR A 4 10.05 -0.25 -4.03
N HIS A 5 10.69 0.65 -3.28
CA HIS A 5 10.09 1.34 -2.14
C HIS A 5 9.54 2.70 -2.58
N MET A 6 8.23 2.86 -2.54
CA MET A 6 7.54 4.05 -3.05
C MET A 6 6.78 4.73 -1.91
N ASN A 7 7.30 5.87 -1.43
CA ASN A 7 6.59 6.71 -0.47
C ASN A 7 5.63 7.66 -1.20
N ILE A 8 4.35 7.58 -0.86
CA ILE A 8 3.27 8.34 -1.46
C ILE A 8 2.59 9.16 -0.37
N GLY A 9 2.50 10.48 -0.57
CA GLY A 9 1.80 11.40 0.31
C GLY A 9 0.91 12.36 -0.47
N PHE A 10 0.75 13.59 0.01
CA PHE A 10 0.04 14.65 -0.71
C PHE A 10 0.67 14.90 -2.11
N PRO A 11 -0.11 15.13 -3.18
CA PRO A 11 -1.57 15.31 -3.23
C PRO A 11 -2.39 14.02 -3.43
N PHE A 12 -1.76 12.85 -3.53
CA PHE A 12 -2.42 11.59 -3.86
C PHE A 12 -3.06 10.90 -2.65
N LEU A 13 -2.46 11.05 -1.48
CA LEU A 13 -2.97 10.49 -0.23
C LEU A 13 -3.68 11.62 0.56
N SER A 14 -4.94 11.38 0.93
CA SER A 14 -5.71 12.08 1.98
C SER A 14 -6.62 11.07 2.69
N GLU A 15 -7.29 11.44 3.78
CA GLU A 15 -8.29 10.56 4.44
C GLU A 15 -9.50 10.22 3.54
N LYS A 16 -9.63 10.95 2.43
CA LYS A 16 -10.64 10.74 1.39
C LYS A 16 -10.12 9.87 0.24
N SER A 17 -8.84 9.53 0.26
CA SER A 17 -8.27 8.67 -0.77
C SER A 17 -8.78 7.25 -0.62
N LYS A 18 -8.85 6.53 -1.75
CA LYS A 18 -9.26 5.14 -1.84
C LYS A 18 -8.12 4.33 -2.42
N ILE A 19 -7.76 3.26 -1.73
CA ILE A 19 -6.79 2.28 -2.21
C ILE A 19 -7.58 1.10 -2.77
N CYS A 20 -7.33 0.75 -4.02
CA CYS A 20 -7.96 -0.39 -4.68
C CYS A 20 -6.88 -1.42 -5.03
N ILE A 21 -6.96 -2.58 -4.39
CA ILE A 21 -6.09 -3.73 -4.63
C ILE A 21 -6.96 -4.98 -4.70
N ASP A 22 -6.91 -5.72 -5.81
CA ASP A 22 -7.55 -7.03 -5.92
C ASP A 22 -6.69 -8.09 -5.20
N SER A 23 -6.72 -8.05 -3.86
CA SER A 23 -5.98 -8.98 -3.02
C SER A 23 -6.72 -10.30 -2.89
N LYS A 24 -6.04 -11.42 -3.16
CA LYS A 24 -6.55 -12.77 -2.81
C LYS A 24 -6.50 -13.02 -1.30
N GLU A 25 -5.54 -12.40 -0.64
CA GLU A 25 -5.20 -12.57 0.75
C GLU A 25 -4.49 -11.31 1.24
N VAL A 26 -4.79 -10.92 2.48
CA VAL A 26 -4.15 -9.80 3.19
C VAL A 26 -3.78 -10.32 4.58
N VAL A 27 -2.51 -10.19 4.94
CA VAL A 27 -1.99 -10.63 6.24
C VAL A 27 -1.30 -9.48 6.92
N SER A 28 -1.67 -9.19 8.16
CA SER A 28 -0.95 -8.21 8.96
C SER A 28 0.42 -8.74 9.36
N ARG A 29 1.45 -7.89 9.25
CA ARG A 29 2.79 -8.21 9.75
C ARG A 29 2.83 -8.34 11.26
N ASN A 30 2.05 -7.51 11.98
CA ASN A 30 2.04 -7.48 13.43
C ASN A 30 0.71 -8.02 13.95
N LYS A 31 0.79 -9.00 14.86
CA LYS A 31 -0.36 -9.60 15.53
C LYS A 31 -1.32 -8.59 16.14
N LYS A 32 -0.80 -7.45 16.64
CA LYS A 32 -1.61 -6.35 17.17
C LYS A 32 -2.64 -5.80 16.17
N PHE A 33 -2.34 -5.88 14.88
CA PHE A 33 -3.16 -5.36 13.79
C PHE A 33 -3.81 -6.47 12.96
N GLU A 34 -3.89 -7.71 13.45
CA GLU A 34 -4.55 -8.83 12.75
C GLU A 34 -6.01 -8.49 12.41
N ASP A 35 -6.76 -7.96 13.37
CA ASP A 35 -8.16 -7.55 13.19
C ASP A 35 -8.32 -6.36 12.21
N GLU A 36 -7.24 -5.62 11.95
CA GLU A 36 -7.23 -4.49 11.02
C GLU A 36 -6.93 -4.92 9.58
N ALA A 37 -6.53 -6.18 9.35
CA ALA A 37 -6.27 -6.69 8.00
C ALA A 37 -7.53 -6.67 7.12
N GLU A 38 -8.74 -6.75 7.68
CA GLU A 38 -10.00 -6.59 6.92
C GLU A 38 -10.28 -5.12 6.54
N LYS A 39 -9.63 -4.19 7.24
CA LYS A 39 -9.78 -2.73 7.12
C LYS A 39 -8.51 -2.07 6.56
N TRP A 40 -7.66 -2.84 5.89
CA TRP A 40 -6.37 -2.39 5.36
C TRP A 40 -6.49 -1.08 4.55
N GLN A 41 -7.57 -0.94 3.78
CA GLN A 41 -7.88 0.21 2.94
C GLN A 41 -8.34 1.49 3.68
N GLU A 42 -8.58 1.42 5.00
CA GLU A 42 -9.01 2.57 5.79
C GLU A 42 -7.84 3.52 6.06
N LEU A 43 -7.93 4.72 5.50
CA LEU A 43 -6.96 5.80 5.71
C LEU A 43 -7.43 6.74 6.83
N LEU A 44 -6.58 6.92 7.83
CA LEU A 44 -6.79 7.83 8.94
C LEU A 44 -6.14 9.19 8.67
N ALA A 45 -6.66 10.23 9.31
CA ALA A 45 -6.02 11.55 9.38
C ALA A 45 -4.61 11.44 9.99
N PRO A 46 -3.69 12.38 9.73
CA PRO A 46 -2.38 12.32 10.34
C PRO A 46 -2.50 12.31 11.86
N THR A 47 -1.97 11.25 12.49
CA THR A 47 -2.15 10.99 13.92
C THR A 47 -0.78 10.84 14.57
N GLU A 48 -0.47 11.74 15.50
CA GLU A 48 0.79 11.72 16.24
C GLU A 48 0.92 10.44 17.07
N GLY A 49 2.11 9.83 17.06
CA GLY A 49 2.38 8.60 17.79
C GLY A 49 1.66 7.36 17.24
N TYR A 50 1.06 7.46 16.06
CA TYR A 50 0.43 6.30 15.42
C TYR A 50 1.49 5.30 14.96
N GLU A 51 1.39 4.08 15.46
CA GLU A 51 2.28 2.97 15.09
C GLU A 51 1.95 2.52 13.66
N GLU A 52 2.99 2.31 12.85
CA GLU A 52 2.80 1.88 11.46
C GLU A 52 2.03 0.56 11.37
N ARG A 53 1.11 0.49 10.41
CA ARG A 53 0.45 -0.76 10.02
C ARG A 53 1.09 -1.27 8.75
N VAL A 54 1.45 -2.55 8.75
CA VAL A 54 2.08 -3.18 7.60
C VAL A 54 1.30 -4.42 7.21
N PHE A 55 0.83 -4.46 5.96
CA PHE A 55 0.03 -5.53 5.40
C PHE A 55 0.74 -6.15 4.20
N TYR A 56 0.81 -7.48 4.20
CA TYR A 56 1.26 -8.28 3.08
C TYR A 56 0.06 -8.64 2.21
N HIS A 57 0.15 -8.37 0.91
CA HIS A 57 -0.91 -8.66 -0.04
C HIS A 57 -0.47 -9.73 -1.03
N ARG A 58 -1.33 -10.74 -1.21
CA ARG A 58 -1.25 -11.64 -2.36
C ARG A 58 -2.14 -11.13 -3.48
N VAL A 59 -1.61 -10.24 -4.32
CA VAL A 59 -2.39 -9.58 -5.37
C VAL A 59 -2.76 -10.55 -6.50
N ARG A 60 -4.00 -10.48 -6.98
CA ARG A 60 -4.46 -11.23 -8.14
C ARG A 60 -3.95 -10.56 -9.42
N PRO A 61 -3.15 -11.26 -10.25
CA PRO A 61 -2.76 -10.72 -11.54
C PRO A 61 -3.93 -10.78 -12.53
N ASP A 62 -3.91 -9.86 -13.50
CA ASP A 62 -4.76 -9.91 -14.68
C ASP A 62 -4.37 -11.05 -15.64
N SER A 63 -5.09 -11.17 -16.76
CA SER A 63 -4.84 -12.22 -17.77
C SER A 63 -3.46 -12.12 -18.44
N ALA A 64 -2.74 -11.01 -18.27
CA ALA A 64 -1.38 -10.81 -18.77
C ALA A 64 -0.31 -11.03 -17.67
N GLY A 65 -0.70 -11.55 -16.49
CA GLY A 65 0.22 -11.79 -15.39
C GLY A 65 0.64 -10.51 -14.65
N LYS A 66 -0.12 -9.41 -14.78
CA LYS A 66 0.18 -8.14 -14.13
C LYS A 66 -0.74 -7.86 -12.95
N ALA A 67 -0.17 -7.55 -11.80
CA ALA A 67 -0.91 -6.96 -10.69
C ALA A 67 -1.13 -5.46 -10.95
N CYS A 68 -2.21 -4.91 -10.39
CA CYS A 68 -2.56 -3.51 -10.50
C CYS A 68 -3.01 -2.99 -9.14
N ILE A 69 -2.39 -1.89 -8.70
CA ILE A 69 -2.73 -1.16 -7.48
C ILE A 69 -3.14 0.24 -7.89
N GLU A 70 -4.22 0.74 -7.33
CA GLU A 70 -4.68 2.10 -7.56
C GLU A 70 -4.82 2.85 -6.24
N LEU A 71 -4.32 4.07 -6.21
CA LEU A 71 -4.62 5.06 -5.20
C LEU A 71 -5.39 6.18 -5.89
N ARG A 72 -6.58 6.50 -5.41
CA ARG A 72 -7.43 7.54 -5.99
C ARG A 72 -7.80 8.57 -4.94
N ASN A 73 -7.67 9.85 -5.29
CA ASN A 73 -8.19 10.96 -4.50
C ASN A 73 -9.17 11.75 -5.37
N ASP A 74 -10.40 11.23 -5.45
CA ASP A 74 -11.46 11.81 -6.30
C ASP A 74 -11.95 13.17 -5.79
N GLU A 75 -11.80 13.44 -4.49
CA GLU A 75 -12.25 14.67 -3.83
C GLU A 75 -11.18 15.77 -3.80
N ASN A 76 -10.04 15.58 -4.48
CA ASN A 76 -9.04 16.63 -4.57
C ASN A 76 -9.61 17.85 -5.32
N PRO A 77 -9.62 19.06 -4.70
CA PRO A 77 -10.25 20.25 -5.27
C PRO A 77 -9.57 20.74 -6.56
N HIS A 78 -8.38 20.23 -6.90
CA HIS A 78 -7.63 20.64 -8.08
C HIS A 78 -7.87 19.77 -9.33
N CYS A 79 -8.88 18.89 -9.30
CA CYS A 79 -9.20 17.78 -10.22
C CYS A 79 -8.68 16.44 -9.67
N GLY A 80 -9.54 15.42 -9.58
CA GLY A 80 -9.20 14.15 -8.93
C GLY A 80 -7.93 13.54 -9.50
N TYR A 81 -6.94 13.29 -8.63
CA TYR A 81 -5.67 12.67 -8.99
C TYR A 81 -5.63 11.24 -8.48
N GLY A 82 -4.89 10.40 -9.18
CA GLY A 82 -4.62 9.05 -8.73
C GLY A 82 -3.29 8.54 -9.22
N LEU A 83 -2.78 7.53 -8.53
CA LEU A 83 -1.60 6.77 -8.91
C LEU A 83 -2.05 5.36 -9.25
N ARG A 84 -1.46 4.79 -10.32
CA ARG A 84 -1.63 3.37 -10.66
C ARG A 84 -0.26 2.72 -10.79
N ILE A 85 -0.04 1.66 -10.03
CA ILE A 85 1.17 0.84 -10.10
C ILE A 85 0.80 -0.48 -10.77
N ARG A 86 1.53 -0.84 -11.83
CA ARG A 86 1.40 -2.13 -12.52
C ARG A 86 2.74 -2.84 -12.56
N TYR A 87 2.76 -4.10 -12.19
CA TYR A 87 3.98 -4.90 -12.16
C TYR A 87 3.72 -6.36 -12.53
N SER A 88 4.77 -7.08 -12.94
CA SER A 88 4.70 -8.51 -13.25
C SER A 88 4.75 -9.32 -11.97
N THR A 89 3.72 -10.12 -11.68
CA THR A 89 3.75 -11.00 -10.48
C THR A 89 4.73 -12.16 -10.62
N GLU A 90 5.15 -12.46 -11.85
CA GLU A 90 6.22 -13.43 -12.12
C GLU A 90 7.61 -12.90 -11.72
N VAL A 91 7.82 -11.59 -11.86
CA VAL A 91 9.12 -10.96 -11.58
C VAL A 91 9.18 -10.43 -10.15
N LEU A 92 8.06 -9.88 -9.66
CA LEU A 92 7.92 -9.38 -8.30
C LEU A 92 6.64 -9.96 -7.72
N ASP A 93 6.79 -10.97 -6.88
CA ASP A 93 5.73 -11.84 -6.38
C ASP A 93 5.11 -11.35 -5.06
N HIS A 94 5.70 -10.34 -4.42
CA HIS A 94 5.24 -9.77 -3.16
C HIS A 94 4.82 -8.31 -3.31
N PHE A 95 3.73 -7.95 -2.65
CA PHE A 95 3.33 -6.56 -2.42
C PHE A 95 3.15 -6.29 -0.94
N VAL A 96 3.72 -5.20 -0.46
CA VAL A 96 3.61 -4.76 0.94
C VAL A 96 3.12 -3.33 0.97
N GLU A 97 2.11 -3.10 1.81
CA GLU A 97 1.58 -1.79 2.12
C GLU A 97 2.00 -1.41 3.55
N CYS A 98 2.67 -0.27 3.70
CA CYS A 98 3.03 0.29 5.00
C CYS A 98 2.37 1.67 5.15
N LEU A 99 1.47 1.79 6.13
CA LEU A 99 0.77 3.01 6.46
C LEU A 99 1.38 3.65 7.70
N ALA A 100 2.03 4.81 7.50
CA ALA A 100 2.55 5.65 8.57
C ALA A 100 1.77 6.98 8.60
N PHE A 101 0.79 7.05 9.50
CA PHE A 101 -0.09 8.22 9.59
C PHE A 101 0.57 9.44 10.27
N CYS A 102 1.70 9.28 10.95
CA CYS A 102 2.38 10.42 11.58
C CYS A 102 2.80 11.53 10.59
N ALA A 103 2.92 11.22 9.29
CA ALA A 103 3.30 12.16 8.24
C ALA A 103 2.41 12.10 6.97
N PHE A 104 1.25 11.44 7.05
CA PHE A 104 0.40 11.16 5.89
C PHE A 104 1.17 10.49 4.73
N SER A 105 1.90 9.44 5.06
CA SER A 105 2.81 8.72 4.18
C SER A 105 2.40 7.26 4.09
N MET A 106 2.22 6.77 2.88
CA MET A 106 2.09 5.34 2.60
C MET A 106 3.31 4.90 1.80
N ALA A 107 4.04 3.91 2.33
CA ALA A 107 5.04 3.21 1.54
C ALA A 107 4.38 2.00 0.85
N GLN A 108 4.53 1.92 -0.47
CA GLN A 108 4.12 0.78 -1.26
C GLN A 108 5.36 0.08 -1.80
N GLU A 109 5.40 -1.24 -1.63
CA GLU A 109 6.59 -2.03 -1.89
C GLU A 109 6.27 -3.21 -2.78
N VAL A 110 7.05 -3.36 -3.84
CA VAL A 110 6.93 -4.51 -4.76
C VAL A 110 8.29 -5.21 -4.80
N CYS A 111 8.34 -6.51 -4.45
CA CYS A 111 9.61 -7.22 -4.26
C CYS A 111 9.59 -8.71 -4.55
N THR A 112 10.78 -9.34 -4.45
CA THR A 112 11.04 -10.76 -4.74
C THR A 112 11.28 -11.61 -3.48
N SER A 113 10.89 -11.17 -2.27
CA SER A 113 11.29 -11.81 -1.01
C SER A 113 10.31 -11.54 0.14
N ASP A 114 10.08 -12.56 0.97
CA ASP A 114 9.31 -12.50 2.22
C ASP A 114 9.98 -11.66 3.32
N TRP A 115 11.31 -11.54 3.28
CA TRP A 115 12.09 -10.80 4.28
C TRP A 115 12.36 -9.38 3.80
N LEU A 116 11.77 -8.41 4.49
CA LEU A 116 11.89 -6.99 4.18
C LEU A 116 12.67 -6.26 5.28
N LEU A 117 13.84 -5.75 4.92
CA LEU A 117 14.62 -4.80 5.72
C LEU A 117 14.14 -3.40 5.30
N LEU A 118 13.22 -2.80 6.06
CA LEU A 118 12.77 -1.43 5.84
C LEU A 118 13.92 -0.47 6.15
N ILE A 119 14.56 0.08 5.13
CA ILE A 119 15.49 1.19 5.27
C ILE A 119 14.69 2.46 5.02
N PHE A 120 14.33 3.16 6.10
CA PHE A 120 13.81 4.52 6.01
C PHE A 120 15.00 5.47 5.75
N LEU A 121 14.93 6.25 4.67
CA LEU A 121 15.78 7.44 4.47
C LEU A 121 15.04 8.68 4.96
#